data_AF-A0A435XRF0-F1
#
_entry.id   AF-A0A435XRF0-F1
#
_cell.length_a   1.000
_cell.length_b   1.000
_cell.length_c   1.000
_cell.angle_alpha   90.00
_cell.angle_beta   90.00
_cell.angle_gamma   90.00
#
_symmetry.space_group_name_H-M   'P 1'
#
loop_
_entity.id
_entity.type
_entity.pdbx_description
1 polymer ?
#
loop_
_entity_poly.entity_id
_entity_poly.type
_entity_poly.pdbx_seq_one_letter_code
_entity_poly.pdbx_strand_id
1 'polypeptide(L)'
;FHTQPIWKRAATVVAGPLFNFLLTIVVFSVLFTAYGRYVAEPMVAEVTADSPAAKAGILPGDRFVSVDGNKVETFGDVQRLVSGRADDAITFVMLRDGREVTVTAAPRLMEQEDALGNKVKVAVIGVVNNKELGQPRLITYTPVGAVAAAVEETGHVIQRTGQFLQRFVVGREDKCQLGGPVKIADMAGKAAKLGFEWLVQLGA
;
A
#
# COMPACT_ATOMS: atom_id res chain seq x y z
N PHE A 1 28.85 -27.68 -7.41
CA PHE A 1 27.94 -26.79 -8.17
C PHE A 1 27.92 -27.09 -9.69
N HIS A 2 29.03 -27.38 -10.37
CA HIS A 2 29.05 -27.58 -11.84
C HIS A 2 28.48 -28.92 -12.37
N THR A 3 28.36 -29.97 -11.55
CA THR A 3 27.94 -31.32 -11.98
C THR A 3 26.49 -31.69 -11.64
N GLN A 4 25.72 -30.80 -11.01
CA GLN A 4 24.32 -31.09 -10.69
C GLN A 4 23.40 -30.79 -11.89
N PRO A 5 22.35 -31.59 -12.11
CA PRO A 5 21.38 -31.32 -13.16
C PRO A 5 20.76 -29.92 -12.97
N ILE A 6 20.48 -29.24 -14.08
CA ILE A 6 20.13 -27.80 -14.12
C ILE A 6 18.94 -27.48 -13.21
N TRP A 7 17.97 -28.40 -13.09
CA TRP A 7 16.82 -28.25 -12.20
C TRP A 7 17.19 -28.17 -10.71
N LYS A 8 18.24 -28.87 -10.24
CA LYS A 8 18.71 -28.79 -8.84
C LYS A 8 19.36 -27.44 -8.56
N ARG A 9 20.14 -26.93 -9.51
CA ARG A 9 20.74 -25.58 -9.41
C ARG A 9 19.67 -24.49 -9.42
N ALA A 10 18.69 -24.61 -10.30
CA ALA A 10 17.53 -23.70 -10.34
C ALA A 10 16.75 -23.74 -9.01
N ALA A 11 16.49 -24.93 -8.46
CA ALA A 11 15.84 -25.07 -7.15
C ALA A 11 16.63 -24.40 -6.02
N THR A 12 17.96 -24.50 -6.00
CA THR A 12 18.80 -23.81 -5.00
C THR A 12 18.75 -22.28 -5.14
N VAL A 13 18.76 -21.76 -6.37
CA VAL A 13 18.68 -20.31 -6.61
C VAL A 13 17.31 -19.75 -6.23
N VAL A 14 16.24 -20.50 -6.50
CA VAL A 14 14.87 -20.11 -6.15
C VAL A 14 14.60 -20.26 -4.65
N ALA A 15 15.27 -21.20 -3.96
CA ALA A 15 15.08 -21.42 -2.52
C ALA A 15 15.28 -20.15 -1.70
N GLY A 16 16.28 -19.32 -2.02
CA GLY A 16 16.54 -18.05 -1.30
C GLY A 16 15.32 -17.11 -1.28
N PRO A 17 14.85 -16.63 -2.45
CA PRO A 17 13.64 -15.80 -2.54
C PRO A 17 12.41 -16.47 -1.92
N LEU A 18 12.25 -17.78 -2.09
CA LEU A 18 11.10 -18.52 -1.58
C LEU A 18 11.07 -18.55 -0.04
N PHE A 19 12.23 -18.75 0.61
CA PHE A 19 12.36 -18.63 2.06
C PHE A 19 12.09 -17.21 2.56
N ASN A 20 12.47 -16.18 1.80
CA ASN A 20 12.16 -14.80 2.17
C ASN A 20 10.63 -14.57 2.18
N PHE A 21 9.91 -15.06 1.18
CA PHE A 21 8.43 -14.98 1.17
C PHE A 21 7.79 -15.75 2.32
N LEU A 22 8.28 -16.96 2.61
CA LEU A 22 7.81 -17.73 3.76
C LEU A 22 8.05 -16.97 5.07
N LEU A 23 9.22 -16.37 5.24
CA LEU A 23 9.55 -15.54 6.40
C LEU A 23 8.59 -14.35 6.50
N THR A 24 8.32 -13.64 5.40
CA THR A 24 7.36 -12.52 5.37
C THR A 24 5.97 -12.96 5.79
N ILE A 25 5.48 -14.09 5.28
CA ILE A 25 4.17 -14.65 5.66
C ILE A 25 4.13 -14.96 7.15
N VAL A 26 5.18 -15.61 7.69
CA VAL A 26 5.26 -15.92 9.12
C VAL A 26 5.26 -14.64 9.97
N VAL A 27 6.06 -13.65 9.59
CA VAL A 27 6.13 -12.35 10.30
C VAL A 27 4.77 -11.66 10.30
N PHE A 28 4.12 -11.51 9.14
CA PHE A 28 2.79 -10.91 9.07
C PHE A 28 1.74 -11.72 9.85
N SER A 29 1.80 -13.04 9.82
CA SER A 29 0.87 -13.90 10.58
C SER A 29 1.01 -13.65 12.09
N VAL A 30 2.24 -13.57 12.59
CA VAL A 30 2.51 -13.26 14.00
C VAL A 30 2.01 -11.85 14.35
N LEU A 31 2.30 -10.85 13.52
CA LEU A 31 1.87 -9.48 13.74
C LEU A 31 0.34 -9.35 13.75
N PHE A 32 -0.35 -9.91 12.76
CA PHE A 32 -1.81 -9.87 12.70
C PHE A 32 -2.49 -10.65 13.83
N THR A 33 -1.86 -11.70 14.35
CA THR A 33 -2.38 -12.42 15.52
C THR A 33 -2.15 -11.63 16.82
N ALA A 34 -0.97 -11.05 17.00
CA ALA A 34 -0.57 -10.38 18.23
C ALA A 34 -1.16 -8.96 18.37
N TYR A 35 -1.22 -8.21 17.28
CA TYR A 35 -1.59 -6.79 17.28
C TYR A 35 -2.87 -6.51 16.49
N GLY A 36 -3.40 -7.48 15.73
CA GLY A 36 -4.51 -7.26 14.81
C GLY A 36 -4.11 -6.36 13.63
N ARG A 37 -5.12 -5.81 12.95
CA ARG A 37 -4.95 -4.80 11.91
C ARG A 37 -5.91 -3.65 12.17
N TYR A 38 -5.39 -2.44 12.27
CA TYR A 38 -6.23 -1.25 12.33
C TYR A 38 -6.67 -0.89 10.92
N VAL A 39 -7.99 -0.88 10.70
CA VAL A 39 -8.54 -0.47 9.41
C VAL A 39 -9.47 0.71 9.59
N ALA A 40 -9.33 1.69 8.71
CA ALA A 40 -10.27 2.78 8.58
C ALA A 40 -11.32 2.42 7.52
N GLU A 41 -12.58 2.74 7.79
CA GLU A 41 -13.66 2.66 6.81
C GLU A 41 -13.32 3.53 5.59
N PRO A 42 -13.66 3.08 4.37
CA PRO A 42 -13.31 3.76 3.12
C PRO A 42 -14.24 4.95 2.88
N MET A 43 -14.36 5.87 3.83
CA MET A 43 -15.16 7.08 3.74
C MET A 43 -14.29 8.31 3.48
N VAL A 44 -14.83 9.25 2.72
CA VAL A 44 -14.24 10.56 2.49
C VAL A 44 -14.68 11.48 3.61
N ALA A 45 -13.74 11.88 4.47
CA ALA A 45 -14.02 12.85 5.51
C ALA A 45 -13.97 14.27 4.98
N GLU A 46 -12.92 14.57 4.23
CA GLU A 46 -12.71 15.88 3.63
C GLU A 46 -12.09 15.73 2.24
N VAL A 47 -12.30 16.74 1.40
CA VAL A 47 -11.71 16.82 0.07
C VAL A 47 -10.88 18.09 0.02
N THR A 48 -9.58 17.95 -0.27
CA THR A 48 -8.68 19.10 -0.38
C THR A 48 -9.10 19.96 -1.57
N ALA A 49 -9.13 21.28 -1.39
CA ALA A 49 -9.38 22.22 -2.49
C ALA A 49 -8.35 22.03 -3.62
N ASP A 50 -8.79 22.25 -4.87
CA ASP A 50 -7.98 22.10 -6.08
C ASP A 50 -7.34 20.71 -6.30
N SER A 51 -7.85 19.69 -5.62
CA SER A 51 -7.40 18.31 -5.77
C SER A 51 -8.06 17.60 -6.97
N PRO A 52 -7.46 16.51 -7.48
CA PRO A 52 -8.12 15.64 -8.44
C PRO A 52 -9.51 15.15 -7.99
N ALA A 53 -9.67 14.85 -6.70
CA ALA A 53 -10.94 14.44 -6.11
C ALA A 53 -11.99 15.55 -6.19
N ALA A 54 -11.62 16.79 -5.87
CA ALA A 54 -12.52 17.94 -5.99
C ALA A 54 -12.96 18.15 -7.45
N LYS A 55 -12.02 18.06 -8.41
CA LYS A 55 -12.30 18.19 -9.84
C LYS A 55 -13.17 17.05 -10.39
N ALA A 56 -13.02 15.85 -9.84
CA ALA A 56 -13.84 14.69 -10.18
C ALA A 56 -15.23 14.71 -9.53
N GLY A 57 -15.51 15.70 -8.67
CA GLY A 57 -16.79 15.84 -7.98
C GLY A 57 -16.98 14.85 -6.82
N ILE A 58 -15.89 14.37 -6.22
CA ILE A 58 -15.92 13.63 -4.95
C ILE A 58 -16.28 14.60 -3.83
N LEU A 59 -17.16 14.17 -2.92
CA LEU A 59 -17.67 14.98 -1.82
C LEU A 59 -17.38 14.33 -0.46
N PRO A 60 -17.23 15.14 0.60
CA PRO A 60 -17.31 14.64 1.98
C PRO A 60 -18.56 13.81 2.22
N GLY A 61 -18.42 12.68 2.89
CA GLY A 61 -19.50 11.72 3.15
C GLY A 61 -19.62 10.60 2.12
N ASP A 62 -18.93 10.70 0.98
CA ASP A 62 -18.88 9.59 0.02
C ASP A 62 -18.14 8.38 0.60
N ARG A 63 -18.62 7.18 0.32
CA ARG A 63 -17.93 5.92 0.67
C ARG A 63 -17.42 5.23 -0.58
N PHE A 64 -16.14 4.88 -0.65
CA PHE A 64 -15.63 4.07 -1.76
C PHE A 64 -16.18 2.64 -1.69
N VAL A 65 -16.62 2.13 -2.84
CA VAL A 65 -17.14 0.77 -3.05
C VAL A 65 -16.16 -0.05 -3.88
N SER A 66 -15.65 0.53 -4.97
CA SER A 66 -14.61 -0.10 -5.79
C SER A 66 -13.71 0.92 -6.49
N VAL A 67 -12.53 0.47 -6.89
CA VAL A 67 -11.52 1.23 -7.63
C VAL A 67 -11.02 0.38 -8.80
N ASP A 68 -11.25 0.83 -10.04
CA ASP A 68 -11.01 0.09 -11.28
C ASP A 68 -11.60 -1.34 -11.24
N GLY A 69 -12.81 -1.48 -10.71
CA GLY A 69 -13.50 -2.76 -10.55
C GLY A 69 -13.00 -3.64 -9.38
N ASN A 70 -11.96 -3.23 -8.67
CA ASN A 70 -11.50 -3.92 -7.45
C ASN A 70 -12.32 -3.42 -6.26
N LYS A 71 -13.01 -4.32 -5.55
CA LYS A 71 -13.75 -3.99 -4.34
C LYS A 71 -12.80 -3.43 -3.29
N VAL A 72 -13.21 -2.35 -2.62
CA VAL A 72 -12.46 -1.78 -1.50
C VAL A 72 -13.26 -1.90 -0.21
N GLU A 73 -12.59 -2.34 0.84
CA GLU A 73 -13.22 -2.51 2.16
C GLU A 73 -12.64 -1.56 3.20
N THR A 74 -11.46 -1.02 2.95
CA THR A 74 -10.76 -0.12 3.84
C THR A 74 -10.20 1.09 3.10
N PHE A 75 -10.03 2.20 3.80
CA PHE A 75 -9.39 3.40 3.23
C PHE A 75 -7.94 3.10 2.77
N GLY A 76 -7.25 2.20 3.48
CA GLY A 76 -5.93 1.72 3.08
C GLY A 76 -5.91 1.00 1.73
N ASP A 77 -7.00 0.33 1.34
CA ASP A 77 -7.10 -0.31 0.02
C ASP A 77 -7.24 0.72 -1.09
N VAL A 78 -7.96 1.82 -0.84
CA VAL A 78 -8.04 2.96 -1.77
C VAL A 78 -6.66 3.59 -1.94
N GLN A 79 -5.97 3.89 -0.83
CA GLN A 79 -4.61 4.44 -0.86
C GLN A 79 -3.65 3.53 -1.63
N ARG A 80 -3.71 2.21 -1.40
CA ARG A 80 -2.92 1.21 -2.08
C ARG A 80 -3.14 1.20 -3.59
N LEU A 81 -4.40 1.24 -4.03
CA LEU A 81 -4.76 1.19 -5.45
C LEU A 81 -4.45 2.50 -6.19
N VAL A 82 -4.43 3.62 -5.47
CA VAL A 82 -4.06 4.94 -5.99
C VAL A 82 -2.54 5.17 -5.95
N SER A 83 -1.85 4.65 -4.94
CA SER A 83 -0.40 4.83 -4.74
C SER A 83 0.38 4.33 -5.95
N GLY A 84 1.27 5.18 -6.49
CA GLY A 84 2.08 4.86 -7.67
C GLY A 84 1.35 4.94 -9.01
N ARG A 85 0.09 5.42 -9.04
CA ARG A 85 -0.71 5.64 -10.24
C ARG A 85 -0.91 7.12 -10.57
N ALA A 86 0.18 7.89 -10.54
CA ALA A 86 0.13 9.27 -10.96
C ALA A 86 -0.27 9.38 -12.43
N ASP A 87 -1.12 10.37 -12.74
CA ASP A 87 -1.62 10.71 -14.07
C ASP A 87 -2.46 9.63 -14.79
N ASP A 88 -2.55 8.42 -14.24
CA ASP A 88 -3.46 7.38 -14.71
C ASP A 88 -4.90 7.74 -14.33
N ALA A 89 -5.82 7.73 -15.30
CA ALA A 89 -7.24 7.89 -15.00
C ALA A 89 -7.75 6.63 -14.27
N ILE A 90 -8.21 6.81 -13.03
CA ILE A 90 -8.75 5.75 -12.18
C ILE A 90 -10.25 5.96 -12.03
N THR A 91 -11.02 4.90 -12.22
CA THR A 91 -12.48 4.91 -12.02
C THR A 91 -12.82 4.47 -10.59
N PHE A 92 -13.55 5.31 -9.88
CA PHE A 92 -14.03 5.06 -8.53
C PHE A 92 -15.55 4.88 -8.55
N VAL A 93 -16.03 3.80 -7.96
CA VAL A 93 -17.45 3.65 -7.62
C VAL A 93 -17.61 4.02 -6.16
N MET A 94 -18.49 4.98 -5.90
CA MET A 94 -18.72 5.54 -4.57
C MET A 94 -20.20 5.44 -4.21
N LEU A 95 -20.50 5.27 -2.93
CA LEU A 95 -21.85 5.35 -2.38
C LEU A 95 -22.06 6.75 -1.83
N ARG A 96 -23.00 7.49 -2.41
CA ARG A 96 -23.43 8.83 -2.00
C ARG A 96 -24.92 8.82 -1.72
N ASP A 97 -25.32 9.14 -0.48
CA ASP A 97 -26.73 9.13 -0.05
C ASP A 97 -27.48 7.82 -0.41
N GLY A 98 -26.78 6.68 -0.31
CA GLY A 98 -27.34 5.37 -0.62
C GLY A 98 -27.43 5.01 -2.12
N ARG A 99 -26.89 5.84 -3.02
CA ARG A 99 -26.79 5.57 -4.46
C ARG A 99 -25.35 5.42 -4.91
N GLU A 100 -25.12 4.51 -5.85
CA GLU A 100 -23.81 4.39 -6.48
C GLU A 100 -23.58 5.52 -7.49
N VAL A 101 -22.46 6.19 -7.35
CA VAL A 101 -21.97 7.25 -8.24
C VAL A 101 -20.61 6.82 -8.75
N THR A 102 -20.42 6.84 -10.06
CA THR A 102 -19.13 6.55 -10.68
C THR A 102 -18.44 7.86 -11.02
N VAL A 103 -17.20 8.02 -10.54
CA VAL A 103 -16.36 9.20 -10.80
C VAL A 103 -15.01 8.74 -11.33
N THR A 104 -14.38 9.54 -12.17
CA THR A 104 -13.04 9.25 -12.69
C THR A 104 -12.10 10.38 -12.28
N ALA A 105 -10.99 10.04 -11.65
CA ALA A 105 -9.97 11.00 -11.22
C ALA A 105 -8.57 10.49 -11.58
N ALA A 106 -7.70 11.40 -12.01
CA ALA A 106 -6.29 11.11 -12.22
C ALA A 106 -5.49 11.61 -11.00
N PRO A 107 -4.85 10.72 -10.21
CA PRO A 107 -4.03 11.12 -9.08
C PRO A 107 -2.87 12.01 -9.52
N ARG A 108 -2.48 12.97 -8.68
CA ARG A 108 -1.29 13.81 -8.92
C ARG A 108 -0.17 13.44 -7.97
N LEU A 109 1.08 13.60 -8.39
CA LEU A 109 2.22 13.51 -7.47
C LEU A 109 2.19 14.68 -6.49
N MET A 110 2.23 14.37 -5.19
CA MET A 110 2.46 15.35 -4.13
C MET A 110 3.64 14.90 -3.27
N GLU A 111 4.42 15.87 -2.80
CA GLU A 111 5.43 15.62 -1.77
C GLU A 111 4.73 15.48 -0.42
N GLN A 112 5.02 14.39 0.27
CA GLN A 112 4.66 14.16 1.66
C GLN A 112 5.90 13.78 2.45
N GLU A 113 5.89 14.07 3.75
CA GLU A 113 6.88 13.52 4.66
C GLU A 113 6.44 12.12 5.08
N ASP A 114 7.33 11.15 4.90
CA ASP A 114 7.14 9.81 5.44
C ASP A 114 7.30 9.80 6.96
N ALA A 115 7.03 8.66 7.60
CA ALA A 115 7.16 8.52 9.05
C ALA A 115 8.60 8.71 9.58
N LEU A 116 9.60 8.72 8.71
CA LEU A 116 11.01 8.97 9.01
C LEU A 116 11.42 10.43 8.75
N GLY A 117 10.48 11.31 8.39
CA GLY A 117 10.70 12.72 8.06
C GLY A 117 11.34 12.95 6.69
N ASN A 118 11.35 11.96 5.80
CA ASN A 118 11.88 12.13 4.46
C ASN A 118 10.77 12.58 3.50
N LYS A 119 11.11 13.50 2.60
CA LYS A 119 10.20 13.90 1.51
C LYS A 119 10.11 12.79 0.47
N VAL A 120 8.92 12.23 0.32
CA VAL A 120 8.58 11.21 -0.67
C VAL A 120 7.49 11.76 -1.61
N LYS A 121 7.60 11.46 -2.91
CA LYS A 121 6.56 11.78 -3.88
C LYS A 121 5.58 10.63 -3.93
N VAL A 122 4.32 10.90 -3.62
CA VAL A 122 3.24 9.91 -3.65
C VAL A 122 2.09 10.41 -4.51
N ALA A 123 1.51 9.50 -5.28
CA ALA A 123 0.31 9.79 -6.05
C ALA A 123 -0.89 9.90 -5.11
N VAL A 124 -1.60 11.03 -5.16
CA VAL A 124 -2.76 11.29 -4.30
C VAL A 124 -3.90 11.92 -5.10
N ILE A 125 -5.13 11.57 -4.72
CA ILE A 125 -6.35 12.20 -5.24
C ILE A 125 -6.82 13.38 -4.39
N GLY A 126 -6.30 13.55 -3.17
CA GLY A 126 -6.65 14.65 -2.25
C GLY A 126 -7.94 14.44 -1.47
N VAL A 127 -8.22 13.19 -1.09
CA VAL A 127 -9.23 12.86 -0.08
C VAL A 127 -8.56 12.59 1.26
N VAL A 128 -9.18 13.03 2.34
CA VAL A 128 -8.73 12.82 3.71
C VAL A 128 -9.75 11.95 4.42
N ASN A 129 -9.25 11.04 5.25
CA ASN A 129 -10.05 10.28 6.21
C ASN A 129 -9.67 10.77 7.61
N ASN A 130 -10.66 11.03 8.46
CA ASN A 130 -10.44 11.48 9.84
C ASN A 130 -10.90 10.39 10.82
N LYS A 131 -10.53 10.50 12.10
CA LYS A 131 -10.89 9.48 13.11
C LYS A 131 -12.40 9.33 13.32
N GLU A 132 -13.19 10.36 13.02
CA GLU A 132 -14.65 10.36 13.23
C GLU A 132 -15.40 9.58 12.14
N LEU A 133 -15.07 9.82 10.87
CA LEU A 133 -15.69 9.15 9.72
C LEU A 133 -14.93 7.88 9.32
N GLY A 134 -13.65 7.78 9.64
CA GLY A 134 -12.85 6.58 9.45
C GLY A 134 -13.20 5.44 10.39
N GLN A 135 -13.89 5.74 11.52
CA GLN A 135 -14.29 4.79 12.55
C GLN A 135 -13.28 3.63 12.71
N PRO A 136 -12.00 3.94 13.04
CA PRO A 136 -10.94 2.96 12.96
C PRO A 136 -11.29 1.77 13.86
N ARG A 137 -11.42 0.60 13.24
CA ARG A 137 -11.76 -0.63 13.94
C ARG A 137 -10.57 -1.57 13.93
N LEU A 138 -10.33 -2.20 15.08
CA LEU A 138 -9.33 -3.24 15.19
C LEU A 138 -9.93 -4.56 14.70
N ILE A 139 -9.41 -5.08 13.59
CA ILE A 139 -9.72 -6.45 13.16
C ILE A 139 -8.72 -7.37 13.84
N THR A 140 -9.22 -8.27 14.69
CA THR A 140 -8.43 -9.34 15.29
C THR A 140 -8.49 -10.58 14.42
N TYR A 141 -7.34 -11.21 14.21
CA TYR A 141 -7.24 -12.42 13.40
C TYR A 141 -7.04 -13.64 14.30
N THR A 142 -7.71 -14.74 13.98
CA THR A 142 -7.33 -16.05 14.53
C THR A 142 -6.00 -16.49 13.89
N PRO A 143 -5.22 -17.40 14.50
CA PRO A 143 -3.95 -17.84 13.92
C PRO A 143 -4.07 -18.34 12.47
N VAL A 144 -5.17 -19.04 12.14
CA VAL A 144 -5.44 -19.50 10.78
C VAL A 144 -5.84 -18.34 9.87
N GLY A 145 -6.70 -17.43 10.34
CA GLY A 145 -7.10 -16.24 9.59
C GLY A 145 -5.92 -15.29 9.32
N ALA A 146 -4.98 -15.20 10.25
CA ALA A 146 -3.77 -14.38 10.14
C ALA A 146 -2.84 -14.91 9.04
N VAL A 147 -2.69 -16.23 8.92
CA VAL A 147 -1.92 -16.84 7.82
C VAL A 147 -2.58 -16.56 6.46
N ALA A 148 -3.90 -16.68 6.36
CA ALA A 148 -4.61 -16.36 5.13
C ALA A 148 -4.42 -14.87 4.74
N ALA A 149 -4.59 -13.96 5.70
CA ALA A 149 -4.37 -12.53 5.49
C ALA A 149 -2.90 -12.20 5.13
N ALA A 150 -1.94 -12.89 5.74
CA ALA A 150 -0.52 -12.70 5.43
C ALA A 150 -0.16 -13.14 4.00
N VAL A 151 -0.75 -14.22 3.50
CA VAL A 151 -0.59 -14.67 2.11
C VAL A 151 -1.19 -13.65 1.14
N GLU A 152 -2.40 -13.16 1.42
CA GLU A 152 -3.06 -12.14 0.61
C GLU A 152 -2.25 -10.84 0.55
N GLU A 153 -1.79 -10.34 1.70
CA GLU A 153 -0.98 -9.12 1.76
C GLU A 153 0.35 -9.30 1.01
N THR A 154 0.99 -10.48 1.13
CA THR A 154 2.19 -10.82 0.35
C THR A 154 1.91 -10.78 -1.16
N GLY A 155 0.78 -11.33 -1.60
CA GLY A 155 0.34 -11.27 -2.99
C GLY A 155 0.16 -9.84 -3.50
N HIS A 156 -0.48 -8.98 -2.71
CA HIS A 156 -0.62 -7.56 -3.02
C HIS A 156 0.72 -6.84 -3.13
N VAL A 157 1.69 -7.15 -2.27
CA VAL A 157 3.04 -6.57 -2.35
C VAL A 157 3.74 -7.00 -3.64
N ILE A 158 3.63 -8.28 -4.03
CA ILE A 158 4.21 -8.80 -5.27
C ILE A 158 3.61 -8.10 -6.49
N GLN A 159 2.29 -8.00 -6.57
CA GLN A 159 1.61 -7.34 -7.69
C GLN A 159 2.01 -5.86 -7.81
N ARG A 160 2.02 -5.13 -6.70
CA ARG A 160 2.44 -3.71 -6.66
C ARG A 160 3.89 -3.54 -7.13
N THR A 161 4.78 -4.41 -6.64
CA THR A 161 6.20 -4.39 -7.04
C THR A 161 6.35 -4.65 -8.53
N GLY A 162 5.61 -5.63 -9.08
CA GLY A 162 5.59 -5.92 -10.52
C GLY A 162 5.09 -4.74 -11.36
N GLN A 163 3.99 -4.09 -10.94
CA GLN A 163 3.46 -2.89 -11.62
C GLN A 163 4.45 -1.73 -11.58
N PHE A 164 5.10 -1.51 -10.44
CA PHE A 164 6.15 -0.50 -10.29
C PHE A 164 7.34 -0.78 -11.23
N LEU A 165 7.86 -2.01 -11.24
CA LEU A 165 8.97 -2.40 -12.11
C LEU A 165 8.60 -2.27 -13.59
N GLN A 166 7.38 -2.63 -13.98
CA GLN A 166 6.90 -2.46 -15.35
C GLN A 166 6.91 -0.97 -15.76
N ARG A 167 6.37 -0.08 -14.93
CA ARG A 167 6.34 1.37 -15.20
C ARG A 167 7.74 1.99 -15.22
N PHE A 168 8.61 1.51 -14.33
CA PHE A 168 10.01 1.90 -14.27
C PHE A 168 10.75 1.56 -15.57
N VAL A 169 10.59 0.35 -16.09
CA VAL A 169 11.20 -0.08 -17.35
C VAL A 169 10.65 0.70 -18.55
N VAL A 170 9.36 1.04 -18.54
CA VAL A 170 8.70 1.86 -19.58
C VAL A 170 9.10 3.34 -19.49
N GLY A 171 9.89 3.74 -18.50
CA GLY A 171 10.43 5.11 -18.38
C GLY A 171 9.45 6.12 -17.82
N ARG A 172 8.35 5.66 -17.20
CA ARG A 172 7.37 6.51 -16.52
C ARG A 172 7.73 6.83 -15.07
N GLU A 173 8.87 6.33 -14.58
CA GLU A 173 9.36 6.66 -13.25
C GLU A 173 10.71 7.36 -13.22
N ASP A 174 10.81 8.34 -12.33
CA ASP A 174 12.01 9.15 -12.11
C ASP A 174 13.12 8.31 -11.46
N LYS A 175 14.18 8.02 -12.22
CA LYS A 175 15.39 7.34 -11.71
C LYS A 175 16.05 8.07 -10.53
N CYS A 176 15.84 9.39 -10.42
CA CYS A 176 16.34 10.24 -9.34
C CYS A 176 15.66 9.97 -7.99
N GLN A 177 14.53 9.25 -7.95
CA GLN A 177 13.86 8.88 -6.70
C GLN A 177 14.52 7.70 -5.99
N LEU A 178 15.37 6.93 -6.70
CA LEU A 178 16.10 5.82 -6.11
C LEU A 178 17.13 6.32 -5.11
N GLY A 179 16.99 5.89 -3.86
CA GLY A 179 17.96 6.19 -2.82
C GLY A 179 19.30 5.53 -3.16
N GLY A 180 20.34 6.35 -3.35
CA GLY A 180 21.70 5.84 -3.45
C GLY A 180 22.13 5.09 -2.17
N PRO A 181 23.27 4.37 -2.20
CA PRO A 181 23.75 3.59 -1.05
C PRO A 181 23.82 4.36 0.26
N VAL A 182 24.17 5.65 0.19
CA VAL A 182 24.20 6.56 1.34
C VAL A 182 22.82 6.79 1.95
N LYS A 183 21.78 6.94 1.12
CA LYS A 183 20.40 7.14 1.58
C LYS A 183 19.84 5.87 2.24
N ILE A 184 20.21 4.70 1.73
CA ILE A 184 19.84 3.40 2.33
C ILE A 184 20.47 3.26 3.72
N ALA A 185 21.75 3.60 3.86
CA ALA A 185 22.44 3.56 5.15
C ALA A 185 21.84 4.54 6.16
N ASP A 186 21.51 5.77 5.73
CA ASP A 186 20.84 6.77 6.58
C ASP A 186 19.46 6.29 7.05
N MET A 187 18.64 5.74 6.14
CA MET A 187 17.32 5.20 6.47
C MET A 187 17.40 4.04 7.47
N ALA A 188 18.34 3.11 7.27
CA ALA A 188 18.59 2.02 8.22
C ALA A 188 19.00 2.56 9.60
N GLY A 189 19.83 3.60 9.64
CA GLY A 189 20.23 4.27 10.88
C GLY A 189 19.07 4.97 11.60
N LYS A 190 18.18 5.66 10.88
CA LYS A 190 16.98 6.29 11.44
C LYS A 190 16.00 5.25 12.00
N ALA A 191 15.74 4.18 11.25
CA ALA A 191 14.90 3.07 11.69
C ALA A 191 15.44 2.40 12.97
N ALA A 192 16.75 2.17 13.05
CA ALA A 192 17.38 1.60 14.25
C ALA A 192 17.25 2.51 15.49
N LYS A 193 17.30 3.83 15.31
CA LYS A 193 17.14 4.82 16.41
C LYS A 193 15.72 4.89 16.96
N LEU A 194 14.70 4.66 16.12
CA LEU A 194 13.28 4.70 16.51
C LEU A 194 12.84 3.44 17.27
N GLY A 195 13.66 2.38 17.26
CA GLY A 195 13.43 1.17 18.03
C GLY A 195 12.43 0.19 17.39
N PHE A 196 12.33 -1.00 17.97
CA PHE A 196 11.52 -2.10 17.43
C PHE A 196 10.01 -1.84 17.54
N GLU A 197 9.55 -1.22 18.63
CA GLU A 197 8.13 -0.92 18.84
C GLU A 197 7.56 0.02 17.77
N TRP A 198 8.35 1.01 17.35
CA TRP A 198 7.96 1.94 16.30
C TRP A 198 7.84 1.24 14.93
N LEU A 199 8.73 0.29 14.63
CA LEU A 199 8.68 -0.48 13.37
C LEU A 199 7.42 -1.35 13.27
N VAL A 200 6.97 -1.93 14.40
CA VAL A 200 5.74 -2.74 14.44
C VAL A 200 4.50 -1.89 14.13
N GLN A 201 4.44 -0.65 14.60
CA GLN A 201 3.35 0.28 14.28
C GLN A 201 3.36 0.78 12.84
N LEU A 202 4.52 0.78 12.18
CA LEU A 202 4.63 1.22 10.78
C LEU A 202 4.19 0.14 9.78
N GLY A 203 4.30 -1.13 10.18
CA GLY A 203 3.89 -2.27 9.36
C GLY A 203 2.47 -2.78 9.58
N ALA A 204 1.76 -2.27 10.59
CA ALA A 204 0.39 -2.64 10.97
C ALA A 204 -0.66 -1.63 10.49
#